data_AF-A0A450XMH3-F1
#
_entry.id   AF-A0A450XMH3-F1
#
_cell.length_a   1.000
_cell.length_b   1.000
_cell.length_c   1.000
_cell.angle_alpha   90.00
_cell.angle_beta   90.00
_cell.angle_gamma   90.00
#
_symmetry.space_group_name_H-M   'P 1'
#
loop_
_entity.id
_entity.type
_entity.pdbx_description
1 polymer ?
#
loop_
_entity_poly.entity_id
_entity_poly.type
_entity_poly.pdbx_seq_one_letter_code
_entity_poly.pdbx_strand_id
1 'polypeptide(L)'
;MTTIHLELDDGLLQRANAVLSERGLSLSGAIQQWLALIADKDLLPIEPENPNETTIRAMREREEDLPSFTSTNELMAYLHENR
;
A
#
# COMPACT_ATOMS: atom_id res chain seq x y z
N MET A 1 0.33 22.75 -17.59
CA MET A 1 0.92 22.57 -16.24
C MET A 1 -0.21 22.22 -15.31
N THR A 2 -0.14 21.08 -14.63
CA THR A 2 -1.16 20.64 -13.68
C THR A 2 -0.61 20.86 -12.27
N THR A 3 -1.44 21.36 -11.36
CA THR A 3 -1.07 21.66 -9.97
C THR A 3 -1.71 20.63 -9.04
N ILE A 4 -0.96 20.19 -8.03
CA ILE A 4 -1.44 19.27 -6.99
C ILE A 4 -1.44 20.04 -5.66
N HIS A 5 -2.55 19.99 -4.94
CA HIS A 5 -2.67 20.52 -3.58
C HIS A 5 -2.70 19.36 -2.60
N LEU A 6 -1.83 19.40 -1.59
CA LEU A 6 -1.74 18.40 -0.53
C LEU A 6 -1.79 19.12 0.82
N GLU A 7 -2.62 18.63 1.73
CA GLU A 7 -2.60 19.04 3.13
C GLU A 7 -1.65 18.10 3.89
N LEU A 8 -0.65 18.68 4.54
CA LEU A 8 0.37 17.96 5.28
C LEU A 8 0.57 18.66 6.63
N ASP A 9 0.91 17.87 7.65
CA ASP A 9 1.40 18.41 8.91
C ASP A 9 2.72 19.19 8.69
N ASP A 10 2.82 20.40 9.24
CA ASP A 10 3.99 21.27 9.06
C ASP A 10 5.26 20.61 9.62
N GLY A 11 5.15 19.89 10.74
CA GLY A 11 6.25 19.17 11.35
C GLY A 11 6.75 18.04 10.45
N LEU A 12 5.83 17.27 9.86
CA LEU A 12 6.13 16.24 8.88
C LEU A 12 6.84 16.84 7.65
N LEU A 13 6.31 17.95 7.11
CA LEU A 13 6.87 18.63 5.96
C LEU A 13 8.31 19.08 6.21
N GLN A 14 8.56 19.68 7.36
CA GLN A 14 9.90 20.15 7.73
C GLN A 14 10.91 19.00 7.84
N ARG A 15 10.53 17.91 8.51
CA ARG A 15 11.41 16.72 8.66
C ARG A 15 11.69 16.07 7.31
N ALA A 16 10.66 15.88 6.48
CA ALA A 16 10.82 15.30 5.15
C ALA A 16 11.73 16.17 4.26
N ASN A 17 11.54 17.49 4.27
CA ASN A 17 12.35 18.40 3.47
C ASN A 17 13.82 18.42 3.90
N ALA A 18 14.11 18.33 5.20
CA ALA A 18 15.48 18.25 5.70
C ALA A 18 16.19 16.98 5.18
N VAL A 19 15.54 15.82 5.31
CA VAL A 19 16.07 14.52 4.85
C VAL A 19 16.30 14.48 3.34
N LEU A 20 15.38 15.06 2.56
CA LEU A 20 15.48 15.11 1.10
C LEU A 20 16.58 16.10 0.66
N SER A 21 16.64 17.27 1.28
CA SER A 21 17.63 18.31 0.92
C SER A 21 19.05 17.88 1.21
N GLU A 22 19.30 17.16 2.30
CA GLU A 22 20.59 16.53 2.60
C GLU A 22 21.06 15.58 1.49
N ARG A 23 20.12 14.99 0.73
CA ARG A 23 20.39 14.09 -0.40
C ARG A 23 20.32 14.80 -1.76
N GLY A 24 20.20 16.12 -1.79
CA GLY A 24 20.10 16.90 -3.03
C GLY A 24 18.76 16.75 -3.77
N LEU A 25 17.71 16.31 -3.09
CA LEU A 25 16.36 16.18 -3.64
C LEU A 25 15.45 17.26 -3.06
N SER A 26 14.69 17.93 -3.94
CA SER A 26 13.58 18.79 -3.50
C SER A 26 12.34 17.94 -3.25
N LEU A 27 11.43 18.45 -2.41
CA LEU A 27 10.15 17.82 -2.16
C LEU A 27 9.33 17.61 -3.45
N SER A 28 9.25 18.64 -4.30
CA SER A 28 8.54 18.55 -5.59
C SER A 28 9.18 17.53 -6.54
N GLY A 29 10.51 17.45 -6.57
CA GLY A 29 11.24 16.46 -7.36
C GLY A 29 10.99 15.04 -6.89
N ALA A 30 10.97 14.82 -5.57
CA ALA A 30 10.65 13.53 -4.98
C ALA A 30 9.21 13.08 -5.33
N ILE A 31 8.22 13.97 -5.19
CA ILE A 31 6.82 13.69 -5.56
C ILE A 31 6.71 13.33 -7.05
N GLN A 32 7.38 14.06 -7.94
CA GLN A 32 7.39 13.75 -9.37
C GLN A 32 7.99 12.38 -9.67
N GLN A 33 9.11 12.02 -9.04
CA GLN A 33 9.72 10.70 -9.22
C GLN A 33 8.82 9.57 -8.75
N TRP A 34 8.14 9.75 -7.62
CA TRP A 34 7.21 8.74 -7.09
C TRP A 34 6.00 8.54 -8.00
N LEU A 35 5.40 9.62 -8.50
CA LEU A 35 4.29 9.53 -9.46
C LEU A 35 4.73 8.87 -10.77
N ALA A 36 5.95 9.16 -11.25
CA ALA A 36 6.50 8.51 -12.43
C ALA A 36 6.70 7.00 -12.21
N LEU A 37 7.22 6.59 -11.04
CA LEU A 37 7.40 5.18 -10.70
C LEU A 37 6.06 4.42 -10.65
N ILE A 38 5.03 5.03 -10.05
CA ILE A 38 3.69 4.43 -10.00
C ILE A 38 3.14 4.24 -11.42
N ALA A 39 3.23 5.27 -12.26
CA ALA A 39 2.70 5.24 -13.61
C ALA A 39 3.43 4.24 -14.53
N ASP A 40 4.74 4.09 -14.36
CA ASP A 40 5.58 3.23 -15.21
C ASP A 40 5.53 1.75 -14.80
N LYS A 41 5.51 1.49 -13.48
CA LYS A 41 5.73 0.15 -12.93
C LYS A 41 4.49 -0.48 -12.30
N ASP A 42 3.39 0.26 -12.23
CA ASP A 42 2.13 -0.18 -11.59
C ASP A 42 2.35 -0.75 -10.16
N LEU A 43 3.29 -0.14 -9.43
CA LEU A 43 3.66 -0.53 -8.08
C LEU A 43 3.84 0.69 -7.19
N LEU A 44 3.58 0.50 -5.90
CA LEU A 44 3.82 1.53 -4.90
C LEU A 44 5.34 1.67 -4.66
N PRO A 45 5.87 2.89 -4.58
CA PRO A 45 7.32 3.12 -4.38
C PRO A 45 7.84 2.61 -3.04
N ILE A 46 6.94 2.37 -2.08
CA ILE A 46 7.20 1.78 -0.79
C ILE A 46 6.18 0.67 -0.54
N GLU A 47 6.64 -0.43 0.03
CA GLU A 47 5.73 -1.47 0.51
C GLU A 47 4.96 -0.94 1.72
N PRO A 48 3.63 -1.16 1.77
CA PRO A 48 2.85 -0.77 2.93
C PRO A 48 3.29 -1.59 4.14
N GLU A 49 3.70 -0.91 5.21
CA GLU A 49 4.13 -1.57 6.47
C GLU A 49 2.99 -2.39 7.10
N ASN A 50 1.75 -1.93 6.94
CA ASN A 50 0.57 -2.62 7.42
C ASN A 50 -0.40 -2.94 6.25
N PRO A 51 -1.01 -4.14 6.23
CA PRO A 51 -2.09 -4.43 5.29
C PRO A 51 -3.25 -3.43 5.44
N ASN A 52 -4.07 -3.30 4.40
CA ASN A 52 -5.26 -2.45 4.48
C ASN A 52 -6.28 -3.02 5.48
N GLU A 53 -7.25 -2.18 5.89
CA GLU A 53 -8.25 -2.53 6.89
C GLU A 53 -9.03 -3.80 6.52
N THR A 54 -9.38 -3.98 5.25
CA THR A 54 -10.07 -5.18 4.75
C THR A 54 -9.25 -6.44 4.98
N THR A 55 -7.95 -6.40 4.68
CA THR A 55 -7.03 -7.52 4.88
C THR A 55 -6.84 -7.80 6.36
N ILE A 56 -6.67 -6.75 7.18
CA ILE A 56 -6.59 -6.89 8.64
C ILE A 56 -7.85 -7.58 9.19
N ARG A 57 -9.04 -7.21 8.72
CA ARG A 57 -10.29 -7.84 9.12
C ARG A 57 -10.34 -9.31 8.73
N ALA A 58 -10.01 -9.64 7.48
CA ALA A 58 -9.95 -11.03 7.01
C ALA A 58 -8.91 -11.87 7.78
N MET A 59 -7.79 -11.28 8.20
CA MET A 59 -6.80 -11.95 9.05
C MET A 59 -7.33 -12.21 10.45
N ARG A 60 -8.15 -11.31 11.02
CA ARG A 60 -8.82 -11.53 12.32
C ARG A 60 -9.90 -12.59 12.24
N GLU A 61 -10.61 -12.70 11.12
CA GLU A 61 -11.57 -13.79 10.86
C GLU A 61 -10.91 -15.17 10.88
N ARG A 62 -9.58 -15.28 10.74
CA ARG A 62 -8.83 -16.54 10.95
C ARG A 62 -8.85 -17.03 12.41
N GLU A 63 -9.28 -16.21 13.36
CA GLU A 63 -9.58 -16.66 14.73
C GLU A 63 -10.94 -17.40 14.82
N GLU A 64 -11.74 -17.38 13.76
CA GLU A 64 -12.95 -18.20 13.61
C GLU A 64 -12.66 -19.53 12.89
N ASP A 65 -13.51 -20.53 13.13
CA ASP A 65 -13.37 -21.94 12.74
C ASP A 65 -13.46 -22.14 11.20
N LEU A 66 -12.38 -21.78 10.50
CA LEU A 66 -12.30 -21.96 9.05
C LEU A 66 -12.20 -23.44 8.67
N PRO A 67 -12.91 -23.88 7.61
CA PRO A 67 -12.87 -25.27 7.17
C PRO A 67 -11.47 -25.68 6.70
N SER A 68 -11.03 -26.86 7.12
CA SER A 68 -9.79 -27.49 6.65
C SER A 68 -10.08 -28.49 5.53
N PHE A 69 -9.17 -28.60 4.56
CA PHE A 69 -9.33 -29.47 3.39
C PHE A 69 -8.10 -30.37 3.21
N THR A 70 -8.30 -31.56 2.65
CA THR A 70 -7.22 -32.56 2.48
C THR A 70 -6.68 -32.62 1.06
N SER A 71 -7.37 -32.01 0.10
CA SER A 71 -6.93 -31.91 -1.29
C SER A 71 -7.21 -30.52 -1.88
N THR A 72 -6.44 -30.15 -2.90
CA THR A 72 -6.67 -28.93 -3.67
C THR A 72 -8.03 -28.91 -4.36
N ASN A 73 -8.50 -30.08 -4.82
CA ASN A 73 -9.81 -30.20 -5.48
C ASN A 73 -10.98 -29.87 -4.53
N GLU A 74 -10.92 -30.35 -3.28
CA GLU A 74 -11.93 -30.04 -2.25
C GLU A 74 -11.97 -28.54 -1.92
N LEU A 75 -10.80 -27.91 -1.75
CA LEU A 75 -10.70 -26.48 -1.51
C LEU A 75 -11.32 -25.66 -2.66
N MET A 76 -10.97 -26.00 -3.91
CA MET A 76 -11.47 -25.26 -5.07
C MET A 76 -12.98 -25.39 -5.23
N ALA A 77 -13.56 -26.57 -4.95
CA ALA A 77 -15.01 -26.75 -4.97
C ALA A 77 -15.71 -25.79 -3.99
N TYR A 78 -15.22 -25.71 -2.74
CA TYR A 78 -15.75 -24.81 -1.72
C TYR A 78 -15.66 -23.32 -2.12
N LEU A 79 -14.53 -22.88 -2.68
CA LEU A 79 -14.33 -21.49 -3.11
C LEU A 79 -15.21 -21.09 -4.30
N HIS A 80 -15.58 -22.04 -5.17
CA HIS A 80 -16.45 -21.78 -6.31
C HIS A 80 -17.94 -21.78 -5.95
N GLU A 81 -18.35 -22.55 -4.94
CA GLU A 81 -19.74 -22.61 -4.46
C GLU A 81 -20.16 -21.36 -3.66
N ASN A 82 -19.22 -20.66 -3.02
CA ASN A 82 -19.46 -19.45 -2.21
C ASN A 82 -19.28 -18.13 -2.96
N ARG A 83 -19.47 -18.12 -4.30
CA ARG A 83 -19.24 -16.93 -5.13
C ARG A 83 -20.49 -16.11 -5.42
#